data_AF-A0A2Y9ACI7-F1
#
_entry.id   AF-A0A2Y9ACI7-F1
#
_cell.length_a   1.000
_cell.length_b   1.000
_cell.length_c   1.000
_cell.angle_alpha   90.00
_cell.angle_beta   90.00
_cell.angle_gamma   90.00
#
_symmetry.space_group_name_H-M   'P 1'
#
loop_
_entity.id
_entity.type
_entity.pdbx_description
1 polymer ?
#
loop_
_entity_poly.entity_id
_entity_poly.type
_entity_poly.pdbx_seq_one_letter_code
_entity_poly.pdbx_strand_id
1 'polypeptide(L)'
;MITGTSAPRLRGSVSVSRPQWVRSAVHHLQVYLLMWVWLWAVVVVGAAVAIAVVDRVGTVNVSVVQFVRNGPLVWFLFSIAVIVATTYLTAHVANGMTRRSFLTGGLVAAVSSSLLHAVTAAGLLLLEGMLYDRMGWQHDAEPGEEYTAGVWESGLGTLLVDHALLGLSGTLTGLLVGITYYRLGGWWGTLALPLTISPILAVMFMTSWTEAPFVPFDAPGWSGYLVGAVLVLAAALAFALLVRRVPIARTES
;
A
#
# COMPACT_ATOMS: atom_id res chain seq x y z
N MET A 1 29.91 59.17 -30.78
CA MET A 1 29.42 58.02 -31.56
C MET A 1 29.85 56.77 -30.81
N ILE A 2 29.00 56.23 -29.92
CA ILE A 2 29.34 55.12 -29.03
C ILE A 2 28.72 53.86 -29.64
N THR A 3 29.57 52.98 -30.15
CA THR A 3 29.23 51.67 -30.69
C THR A 3 28.85 50.73 -29.54
N GLY A 4 27.55 50.51 -29.36
CA GLY A 4 27.02 49.53 -28.41
C GLY A 4 27.30 48.11 -28.90
N THR A 5 28.26 47.44 -28.26
CA THR A 5 28.55 46.02 -28.43
C THR A 5 27.48 45.20 -27.72
N SER A 6 26.53 44.68 -28.50
CA SER A 6 25.52 43.72 -28.06
C SER A 6 26.19 42.43 -27.57
N ALA A 7 26.14 42.17 -26.27
CA ALA A 7 26.61 40.90 -25.72
C ALA A 7 25.83 39.71 -26.33
N PRO A 8 26.51 38.61 -26.71
CA PRO A 8 25.84 37.43 -27.25
C PRO A 8 24.92 36.83 -26.19
N ARG A 9 23.61 36.79 -26.47
CA ARG A 9 22.65 36.03 -25.66
C ARG A 9 23.03 34.56 -25.73
N LEU A 10 23.61 34.04 -24.65
CA LEU A 10 23.79 32.62 -24.44
C LEU A 10 22.40 31.98 -24.54
N ARG A 11 22.12 31.31 -25.66
CA ARG A 11 20.98 30.42 -25.80
C ARG A 11 21.23 29.25 -24.84
N GLY A 12 20.75 29.40 -23.61
CA GLY A 12 20.78 28.32 -22.63
C GLY A 12 20.16 27.09 -23.26
N SER A 13 20.92 25.99 -23.28
CA SER A 13 20.40 24.67 -23.61
C SER A 13 19.11 24.47 -22.81
N VAL A 14 17.99 24.25 -23.50
CA VAL A 14 16.75 23.87 -22.84
C VAL A 14 17.02 22.50 -22.23
N SER A 15 17.46 22.49 -20.97
CA SER A 15 17.44 21.30 -20.14
C SER A 15 16.00 20.84 -20.17
N VAL A 16 15.74 19.70 -20.81
CA VAL A 16 14.42 19.08 -20.83
C VAL A 16 14.17 18.61 -19.40
N SER A 17 13.68 19.53 -18.56
CA SER A 17 13.45 19.26 -17.16
C SER A 17 12.44 18.12 -17.08
N ARG A 18 12.78 17.05 -16.36
CA ARG A 18 11.86 15.90 -16.16
C ARG A 18 10.48 16.42 -15.72
N PRO A 19 9.37 15.84 -16.23
CA PRO A 19 8.04 16.26 -15.82
C PRO A 19 7.90 16.26 -14.30
N GLN A 20 7.20 17.26 -13.75
CA GLN A 20 7.09 17.43 -12.29
C GLN A 20 6.51 16.19 -11.59
N TRP A 21 5.61 15.46 -12.24
CA TRP A 21 5.04 14.22 -11.69
C TRP A 21 6.07 13.09 -11.57
N VAL A 22 7.08 13.02 -12.45
CA VAL A 22 8.16 12.03 -12.37
C VAL A 22 9.02 12.31 -11.14
N ARG A 23 9.37 13.58 -10.90
CA ARG A 23 10.13 13.97 -9.70
C ARG A 23 9.35 13.65 -8.42
N SER A 24 8.06 13.94 -8.41
CA SER A 24 7.14 13.58 -7.32
C SER A 24 7.13 12.07 -7.07
N ALA A 25 6.92 11.27 -8.12
CA ALA A 25 6.87 9.81 -8.03
C ALA A 25 8.18 9.23 -7.50
N VAL A 26 9.33 9.69 -8.03
CA VAL A 26 10.65 9.23 -7.59
C VAL A 26 10.87 9.54 -6.10
N HIS A 27 10.51 10.75 -5.65
CA HIS A 27 10.68 11.10 -4.24
C HIS A 27 9.79 10.25 -3.32
N HIS A 28 8.51 10.09 -3.66
CA HIS A 28 7.62 9.22 -2.90
C HIS A 28 8.15 7.78 -2.88
N LEU A 29 8.57 7.25 -4.03
CA LEU A 29 9.14 5.91 -4.13
C LEU A 29 10.39 5.74 -3.28
N GLN A 30 11.28 6.73 -3.21
CA GLN A 30 12.46 6.67 -2.32
C GLN A 30 12.05 6.55 -0.85
N VAL A 31 11.06 7.33 -0.41
CA VAL A 31 10.52 7.23 0.95
C VAL A 31 9.87 5.87 1.18
N TYR A 32 9.04 5.40 0.26
CA TYR A 32 8.43 4.07 0.33
C TYR A 32 9.46 2.94 0.33
N LEU A 33 10.55 3.05 -0.43
CA LEU A 33 11.63 2.05 -0.46
C LEU A 33 12.40 2.03 0.85
N LEU A 34 12.72 3.19 1.43
CA LEU A 34 13.36 3.27 2.74
C LEU A 34 12.47 2.61 3.81
N MET A 35 11.19 2.96 3.83
CA MET A 35 10.21 2.36 4.74
C MET A 35 10.05 0.86 4.51
N TRP A 36 10.05 0.42 3.24
CA TRP A 36 10.00 -0.99 2.86
C TRP A 36 11.21 -1.75 3.41
N VAL A 37 12.44 -1.26 3.21
CA VAL A 37 13.65 -1.91 3.74
C VAL A 37 13.57 -2.09 5.25
N TRP A 38 13.24 -1.01 5.97
CA TRP A 38 13.17 -1.06 7.44
C TRP A 38 12.05 -1.95 7.95
N LEU A 39 10.85 -1.86 7.37
CA LEU A 39 9.71 -2.71 7.73
C LEU A 39 10.08 -4.18 7.55
N TRP A 40 10.58 -4.56 6.38
CA TRP A 40 10.85 -5.96 6.08
C TRP A 40 12.05 -6.49 6.86
N ALA A 41 13.05 -5.66 7.17
CA ALA A 41 14.10 -6.04 8.11
C ALA A 41 13.51 -6.40 9.49
N VAL A 42 12.62 -5.57 10.03
CA VAL A 42 11.94 -5.84 11.31
C VAL A 42 11.06 -7.08 11.23
N VAL A 43 10.29 -7.25 10.16
CA VAL A 43 9.43 -8.42 9.95
C VAL A 43 10.25 -9.71 9.87
N VAL A 44 11.33 -9.72 9.10
CA VAL A 44 12.20 -10.90 8.95
C VAL A 44 12.85 -11.27 10.28
N VAL A 45 13.39 -10.29 11.01
CA VAL A 45 13.98 -10.52 12.34
C VAL A 45 12.90 -11.01 13.31
N GLY A 46 11.73 -10.37 13.33
CA GLY A 46 10.62 -10.76 14.20
C GLY A 46 10.12 -12.17 13.92
N ALA A 47 9.94 -12.54 12.64
CA ALA A 47 9.54 -13.88 12.22
C ALA A 47 10.58 -14.93 12.62
N ALA A 48 11.87 -14.66 12.39
CA ALA A 48 12.95 -15.57 12.79
C ALA A 48 13.00 -15.79 14.31
N VAL A 49 12.85 -14.72 15.09
CA VAL A 49 12.78 -14.80 16.57
C VAL A 49 11.55 -15.59 17.01
N ALA A 50 10.38 -15.31 16.44
CA ALA A 50 9.14 -16.00 16.77
C ALA A 50 9.22 -17.51 16.47
N ILE A 51 9.69 -17.90 15.28
CA ILE A 51 9.91 -19.31 14.92
C ILE A 51 10.87 -19.97 15.91
N ALA A 52 12.01 -19.33 16.21
CA ALA A 52 13.00 -19.87 17.14
C ALA A 52 12.47 -20.02 18.57
N VAL A 53 11.61 -19.10 19.03
CA VAL A 53 10.98 -19.21 20.35
C VAL A 53 9.97 -20.35 20.36
N VAL A 54 9.09 -20.44 19.35
CA VAL A 54 8.05 -21.48 19.27
C VAL A 54 8.69 -22.87 19.22
N ASP A 55 9.73 -23.07 18.40
CA ASP A 55 10.48 -24.33 18.32
C ASP A 55 11.09 -24.76 19.67
N ARG A 56 11.44 -23.80 20.54
CA ARG A 56 12.00 -24.11 21.87
C ARG A 56 10.96 -24.44 22.93
N VAL A 57 9.74 -23.94 22.79
CA VAL A 57 8.70 -24.04 23.83
C VAL A 57 7.52 -24.93 23.44
N GLY A 58 7.43 -25.34 22.18
CA GLY A 58 6.32 -26.12 21.66
C GLY A 58 6.59 -26.62 20.24
N THR A 59 5.51 -26.94 19.52
CA THR A 59 5.56 -27.43 18.14
C THR A 59 5.25 -26.29 17.18
N VAL A 60 6.12 -26.09 16.18
CA VAL A 60 5.85 -25.18 15.07
C VAL A 60 4.83 -25.85 14.14
N ASN A 61 3.58 -25.41 14.22
CA ASN A 61 2.47 -25.94 13.43
C ASN A 61 1.69 -24.84 12.69
N VAL A 62 2.08 -23.58 12.84
CA VAL A 62 1.40 -22.43 12.23
C VAL A 62 2.46 -21.52 11.62
N SER A 63 2.23 -21.09 10.38
CA SER A 63 3.03 -20.09 9.68
C SER A 63 3.07 -18.82 10.53
N VAL A 64 4.27 -18.31 10.76
CA VAL A 64 4.48 -17.02 11.41
C VAL A 64 4.37 -15.91 10.37
N VAL A 65 4.81 -16.16 9.13
CA VAL A 65 4.79 -15.16 8.07
C VAL A 65 3.37 -14.81 7.65
N GLN A 66 2.36 -15.68 7.76
CA GLN A 66 0.98 -15.36 7.38
C GLN A 66 0.43 -14.05 7.98
N PHE A 67 0.89 -13.66 9.18
CA PHE A 67 0.43 -12.44 9.86
C PHE A 67 0.88 -11.17 9.13
N VAL A 68 1.85 -11.26 8.20
CA VAL A 68 2.22 -10.16 7.31
C VAL A 68 1.04 -9.66 6.47
N ARG A 69 0.08 -10.54 6.18
CA ARG A 69 -1.11 -10.21 5.38
C ARG A 69 -1.92 -9.08 6.01
N ASN A 70 -2.12 -9.10 7.32
CA ASN A 70 -2.93 -8.10 8.00
C ASN A 70 -2.09 -6.91 8.50
N GLY A 71 -0.94 -7.15 9.14
CA GLY A 71 -0.16 -6.04 9.71
C GLY A 71 0.57 -5.22 8.63
N PRO A 72 1.70 -5.71 8.12
CA PRO A 72 2.50 -5.10 7.05
C PRO A 72 1.75 -4.73 5.75
N LEU A 73 0.92 -5.62 5.18
CA LEU A 73 0.30 -5.33 3.87
C LEU A 73 -0.86 -4.35 3.96
N VAL A 74 -1.70 -4.47 4.98
CA VAL A 74 -2.94 -3.70 5.07
C VAL A 74 -2.71 -2.46 5.95
N TRP A 75 -2.45 -2.66 7.25
CA TRP A 75 -2.49 -1.57 8.22
C TRP A 75 -1.27 -0.64 8.16
N PHE A 76 -0.08 -1.19 7.89
CA PHE A 76 1.12 -0.36 7.73
C PHE A 76 1.02 0.52 6.47
N LEU A 77 0.72 -0.06 5.31
CA LEU A 77 0.56 0.69 4.06
C LEU A 77 -0.57 1.72 4.14
N PHE A 78 -1.69 1.37 4.76
CA PHE A 78 -2.77 2.30 5.09
C PHE A 78 -2.25 3.50 5.89
N SER A 79 -1.51 3.26 6.97
CA SER A 79 -1.00 4.31 7.85
C SER A 79 -0.04 5.26 7.13
N ILE A 80 0.90 4.73 6.36
CA ILE A 80 1.84 5.54 5.55
C ILE A 80 1.07 6.39 4.54
N ALA A 81 0.08 5.81 3.86
CA ALA A 81 -0.71 6.53 2.88
C ALA A 81 -1.54 7.67 3.51
N VAL A 82 -2.11 7.47 4.71
CA VAL A 82 -2.77 8.54 5.47
C VAL A 82 -1.79 9.67 5.77
N ILE A 83 -0.58 9.35 6.25
CA ILE A 83 0.46 10.35 6.55
C ILE A 83 0.81 11.13 5.28
N VAL A 84 1.08 10.45 4.16
CA VAL A 84 1.43 11.09 2.89
C VAL A 84 0.32 12.04 2.43
N ALA A 85 -0.94 11.61 2.47
CA ALA A 85 -2.07 12.42 2.01
C ALA A 85 -2.35 13.64 2.92
N THR A 86 -2.10 13.52 4.23
CA THR A 86 -2.38 14.58 5.20
C THR A 86 -1.24 15.60 5.32
N THR A 87 0.02 15.18 5.27
CA THR A 87 1.16 16.07 5.55
C THR A 87 1.85 16.57 4.28
N TYR A 88 1.89 15.76 3.22
CA TYR A 88 2.77 16.04 2.08
C TYR A 88 2.17 17.00 1.06
N LEU A 89 0.83 17.06 0.92
CA LEU A 89 0.18 17.89 -0.09
C LEU A 89 0.53 19.39 0.03
N THR A 90 0.49 19.96 1.23
CA THR A 90 0.80 21.37 1.46
C THR A 90 2.26 21.68 1.15
N ALA A 91 3.18 20.87 1.69
CA ALA A 91 4.62 21.02 1.43
C ALA A 91 4.94 20.87 -0.06
N HIS A 92 4.29 19.94 -0.75
CA HIS A 92 4.44 19.72 -2.19
C HIS A 92 4.07 20.96 -3.00
N VAL A 93 2.93 21.59 -2.68
CA VAL A 93 2.49 22.81 -3.37
C VAL A 93 3.33 24.03 -2.97
N ALA A 94 3.74 24.14 -1.70
CA ALA A 94 4.61 25.20 -1.22
C ALA A 94 5.98 25.21 -1.95
N ASN A 95 6.49 24.04 -2.33
CA ASN A 95 7.69 23.88 -3.16
C ASN A 95 7.45 24.17 -4.67
N GLY A 96 6.33 24.79 -5.03
CA GLY A 96 6.02 25.19 -6.40
C GLY A 96 5.54 24.06 -7.32
N MET A 97 5.20 22.89 -6.77
CA MET A 97 4.66 21.77 -7.54
C MET A 97 3.13 21.81 -7.61
N THR A 98 2.55 21.16 -8.62
CA THR A 98 1.09 21.17 -8.84
C THR A 98 0.38 20.03 -8.09
N ARG A 99 -0.90 20.24 -7.73
CA ARG A 99 -1.76 19.15 -7.21
C ARG A 99 -1.86 17.96 -8.15
N ARG A 100 -1.84 18.20 -9.47
CA ARG A 100 -1.83 17.14 -10.49
C ARG A 100 -0.57 16.28 -10.37
N SER A 101 0.60 16.88 -10.15
CA SER A 101 1.84 16.14 -9.95
C SER A 101 1.87 15.34 -8.64
N PHE A 102 1.21 15.84 -7.58
CA PHE A 102 0.99 15.08 -6.35
C PHE A 102 0.10 13.87 -6.60
N LEU A 103 -1.07 14.08 -7.24
CA LEU A 103 -2.02 13.01 -7.55
C LEU A 103 -1.38 11.90 -8.40
N THR A 104 -0.79 12.24 -9.54
CA THR A 104 -0.20 11.25 -10.43
C THR A 104 1.02 10.57 -9.80
N GLY A 105 1.90 11.34 -9.15
CA GLY A 105 3.08 10.78 -8.50
C GLY A 105 2.74 9.87 -7.31
N GLY A 106 1.77 10.29 -6.49
CA GLY A 106 1.28 9.55 -5.33
C GLY A 106 0.60 8.24 -5.72
N LEU A 107 -0.25 8.25 -6.77
CA LEU A 107 -0.90 7.02 -7.25
C LEU A 107 0.11 6.03 -7.85
N VAL A 108 1.08 6.50 -8.64
CA VAL A 108 2.14 5.64 -9.18
C VAL A 108 2.96 5.03 -8.04
N ALA A 109 3.38 5.85 -7.08
CA ALA A 109 4.15 5.37 -5.93
C ALA A 109 3.35 4.38 -5.07
N ALA A 110 2.07 4.64 -4.84
CA ALA A 110 1.17 3.77 -4.09
C ALA A 110 1.02 2.40 -4.75
N VAL A 111 0.76 2.36 -6.06
CA VAL A 111 0.63 1.11 -6.83
C VAL A 111 1.95 0.34 -6.82
N SER A 112 3.06 0.99 -7.17
CA SER A 112 4.37 0.34 -7.20
C SER A 112 4.80 -0.17 -5.83
N SER A 113 4.55 0.59 -4.76
CA SER A 113 4.87 0.17 -3.39
C SER A 113 4.00 -1.02 -2.95
N SER A 114 2.70 -1.00 -3.25
CA SER A 114 1.79 -2.11 -2.94
C SER A 114 2.23 -3.40 -3.62
N LEU A 115 2.58 -3.34 -4.90
CA LEU A 115 3.08 -4.50 -5.66
C LEU A 115 4.40 -5.02 -5.11
N LEU A 116 5.32 -4.12 -4.74
CA LEU A 116 6.59 -4.51 -4.12
C LEU A 116 6.35 -5.25 -2.80
N HIS A 117 5.46 -4.74 -1.94
CA HIS A 117 5.11 -5.41 -0.69
C HIS A 117 4.44 -6.76 -0.92
N ALA A 118 3.54 -6.86 -1.91
CA ALA A 118 2.89 -8.11 -2.27
C ALA A 118 3.89 -9.19 -2.70
N VAL A 119 4.84 -8.84 -3.57
CA VAL A 119 5.92 -9.75 -4.01
C VAL A 119 6.81 -10.15 -2.84
N THR A 120 7.13 -9.22 -1.95
CA THR A 120 7.99 -9.49 -0.78
C THR A 120 7.32 -10.44 0.19
N ALA A 121 6.05 -10.19 0.51
CA ALA A 121 5.23 -11.03 1.37
C ALA A 121 5.07 -12.44 0.81
N ALA A 122 4.71 -12.55 -0.48
CA ALA A 122 4.60 -13.84 -1.15
C ALA A 122 5.95 -14.59 -1.15
N GLY A 123 7.06 -13.90 -1.41
CA GLY A 123 8.39 -14.47 -1.37
C GLY A 123 8.78 -15.00 0.02
N LEU A 124 8.46 -14.26 1.08
CA LEU A 124 8.73 -14.70 2.45
C LEU A 124 7.87 -15.90 2.86
N LEU A 125 6.61 -15.95 2.43
CA LEU A 125 5.74 -17.10 2.70
C LEU A 125 6.28 -18.37 2.02
N LEU A 126 6.76 -18.25 0.78
CA LEU A 126 7.42 -19.36 0.07
C LEU A 126 8.72 -19.80 0.77
N LEU A 127 9.55 -18.85 1.21
CA LEU A 127 10.78 -19.15 1.93
C LEU A 127 10.51 -19.82 3.28
N GLU A 128 9.47 -19.40 3.99
CA GLU A 128 9.02 -20.05 5.22
C GLU A 128 8.53 -21.47 4.95
N GLY A 129 7.73 -21.69 3.91
CA GLY A 129 7.28 -23.02 3.52
C GLY A 129 8.45 -23.97 3.21
N MET A 130 9.47 -23.49 2.48
CA MET A 130 10.70 -24.27 2.20
C MET A 130 11.49 -24.59 3.47
N LEU A 131 11.52 -23.67 4.44
CA LEU A 131 12.15 -23.90 5.73
C LEU A 131 11.40 -24.98 6.53
N TYR A 132 10.07 -24.88 6.58
CA TYR A 132 9.22 -25.78 7.35
C TYR A 132 9.29 -27.20 6.78
N ASP A 133 9.22 -27.35 5.46
CA ASP A 133 9.39 -28.64 4.76
C ASP A 133 10.73 -29.31 5.11
N ARG A 134 11.83 -28.55 5.11
CA ARG A 134 13.15 -29.07 5.50
C ARG A 134 13.26 -29.48 6.97
N MET A 135 12.51 -28.82 7.84
CA MET A 135 12.50 -29.11 9.28
C MET A 135 11.48 -30.18 9.65
N GLY A 136 10.67 -30.65 8.70
CA GLY A 136 9.56 -31.57 8.95
C GLY A 136 8.43 -30.94 9.77
N TRP A 137 8.32 -29.61 9.76
CA TRP A 137 7.26 -28.88 10.44
C TRP A 137 6.03 -28.77 9.56
N GLN A 138 4.85 -28.72 10.20
CA GLN A 138 3.63 -28.36 9.51
C GLN A 138 3.66 -26.87 9.21
N HIS A 139 3.63 -26.56 7.92
CA HIS A 139 3.30 -25.22 7.47
C HIS A 139 1.79 -25.25 7.29
N ASP A 140 1.01 -25.04 8.36
CA ASP A 140 -0.42 -24.72 8.30
C ASP A 140 -0.57 -23.23 8.60
N ALA A 141 -1.70 -22.59 8.28
CA ALA A 141 -1.91 -21.22 8.71
C ALA A 141 -3.15 -20.98 9.57
N GLU A 142 -3.86 -22.05 9.95
CA GLU A 142 -4.71 -22.03 11.14
C GLU A 142 -5.00 -23.46 11.61
N PRO A 143 -5.36 -23.69 12.89
CA PRO A 143 -5.92 -24.96 13.33
C PRO A 143 -7.41 -25.01 12.93
N GLY A 144 -7.77 -25.77 11.89
CA GLY A 144 -9.19 -26.00 11.60
C GLY A 144 -9.52 -26.52 10.20
N GLU A 145 -8.98 -25.93 9.14
CA GLU A 145 -9.29 -26.30 7.75
C GLU A 145 -8.11 -25.91 6.82
N GLU A 146 -8.02 -26.60 5.68
CA GLU A 146 -6.91 -26.72 4.74
C GLU A 146 -6.30 -25.39 4.22
N TYR A 147 -5.52 -24.70 5.05
CA TYR A 147 -4.98 -23.39 4.67
C TYR A 147 -3.71 -23.46 3.79
N THR A 148 -2.92 -24.52 3.86
CA THR A 148 -1.57 -24.57 3.26
C THR A 148 -1.41 -25.50 2.09
N ALA A 149 -2.32 -26.46 1.96
CA ALA A 149 -2.89 -26.82 0.66
C ALA A 149 -3.07 -25.55 -0.20
N GLY A 150 -3.73 -24.52 0.33
CA GLY A 150 -4.05 -23.27 -0.36
C GLY A 150 -2.92 -22.58 -1.13
N VAL A 151 -1.72 -22.33 -0.59
CA VAL A 151 -0.67 -21.59 -1.35
C VAL A 151 -0.03 -22.46 -2.43
N TRP A 152 0.24 -23.72 -2.12
CA TRP A 152 0.88 -24.65 -3.04
C TRP A 152 -0.10 -25.18 -4.10
N GLU A 153 -1.39 -25.24 -3.79
CA GLU A 153 -2.46 -25.72 -4.67
C GLU A 153 -3.16 -24.59 -5.45
N SER A 154 -3.41 -23.42 -4.84
CA SER A 154 -4.01 -22.26 -5.55
C SER A 154 -3.02 -21.54 -6.47
N GLY A 155 -1.72 -21.81 -6.27
CA GLY A 155 -0.62 -21.29 -7.07
C GLY A 155 -0.21 -19.86 -6.71
N LEU A 156 1.05 -19.55 -7.01
CA LEU A 156 1.68 -18.25 -6.76
C LEU A 156 0.90 -17.07 -7.37
N GLY A 157 0.21 -17.28 -8.49
CA GLY A 157 -0.59 -16.25 -9.15
C GLY A 157 -1.74 -15.74 -8.27
N THR A 158 -2.49 -16.65 -7.66
CA THR A 158 -3.63 -16.32 -6.77
C THR A 158 -3.13 -15.60 -5.53
N LEU A 159 -2.03 -16.08 -4.93
CA LEU A 159 -1.39 -15.44 -3.78
C LEU A 159 -0.97 -14.00 -4.10
N LEU A 160 -0.29 -13.78 -5.22
CA LEU A 160 0.14 -12.44 -5.65
C LEU A 160 -1.05 -11.52 -5.92
N VAL A 161 -2.14 -12.03 -6.51
CA VAL A 161 -3.36 -11.24 -6.74
C VAL A 161 -4.01 -10.83 -5.43
N ASP A 162 -4.15 -11.75 -4.46
CA ASP A 162 -4.70 -11.44 -3.13
C ASP A 162 -3.85 -10.38 -2.42
N HIS A 163 -2.53 -10.60 -2.35
CA HIS A 163 -1.61 -9.70 -1.68
C HIS A 163 -1.53 -8.33 -2.36
N ALA A 164 -1.54 -8.30 -3.69
CA ALA A 164 -1.57 -7.04 -4.45
C ALA A 164 -2.87 -6.29 -4.19
N LEU A 165 -4.01 -6.98 -4.20
CA LEU A 165 -5.32 -6.36 -3.97
C LEU A 165 -5.43 -5.81 -2.54
N LEU A 166 -4.94 -6.53 -1.53
CA LEU A 166 -4.86 -6.08 -0.13
C LEU A 166 -3.92 -4.89 0.06
N GLY A 167 -2.72 -4.95 -0.52
CA GLY A 167 -1.77 -3.84 -0.44
C GLY A 167 -2.32 -2.58 -1.12
N LEU A 168 -2.96 -2.75 -2.29
CA LEU A 168 -3.60 -1.67 -3.02
C LEU A 168 -4.80 -1.11 -2.25
N SER A 169 -5.64 -1.96 -1.65
CA SER A 169 -6.78 -1.51 -0.85
C SER A 169 -6.30 -0.73 0.36
N GLY A 170 -5.32 -1.24 1.12
CA GLY A 170 -4.70 -0.54 2.23
C GLY A 170 -4.17 0.84 1.83
N THR A 171 -3.32 0.89 0.81
CA THR A 171 -2.68 2.14 0.38
C THR A 171 -3.68 3.15 -0.19
N LEU A 172 -4.58 2.73 -1.08
CA LEU A 172 -5.54 3.64 -1.74
C LEU A 172 -6.64 4.12 -0.79
N THR A 173 -7.11 3.25 0.11
CA THR A 173 -8.01 3.66 1.19
C THR A 173 -7.30 4.61 2.16
N GLY A 174 -6.04 4.38 2.51
CA GLY A 174 -5.27 5.30 3.34
C GLY A 174 -5.11 6.68 2.70
N LEU A 175 -4.83 6.75 1.40
CA LEU A 175 -4.80 8.01 0.65
C LEU A 175 -6.17 8.71 0.67
N LEU A 176 -7.26 7.96 0.48
CA LEU A 176 -8.63 8.49 0.50
C LEU A 176 -9.02 9.03 1.88
N VAL A 177 -8.76 8.27 2.95
CA VAL A 177 -9.01 8.68 4.33
C VAL A 177 -8.18 9.92 4.65
N GLY A 178 -6.89 9.90 4.36
CA GLY A 178 -6.00 11.03 4.64
C GLY A 178 -6.43 12.31 3.94
N ILE A 179 -6.76 12.26 2.65
CA ILE A 179 -7.24 13.47 1.94
C ILE A 179 -8.62 13.93 2.43
N THR A 180 -9.45 13.00 2.90
CA THR A 180 -10.76 13.33 3.48
C THR A 180 -10.61 14.08 4.79
N TYR A 181 -9.74 13.62 5.68
CA TYR A 181 -9.41 14.34 6.93
C TYR A 181 -8.73 15.67 6.65
N TYR A 182 -7.80 15.72 5.67
CA TYR A 182 -7.18 16.97 5.25
C TYR A 182 -8.22 18.01 4.79
N ARG A 183 -9.26 17.56 4.07
CA ARG A 183 -10.30 18.45 3.52
C ARG A 183 -11.36 18.86 4.54
N LEU A 184 -11.87 17.89 5.29
CA LEU A 184 -13.07 18.04 6.12
C LEU A 184 -12.73 18.37 7.58
N GLY A 185 -11.47 18.18 7.99
CA GLY A 185 -11.05 18.31 9.38
C GLY A 185 -11.46 17.10 10.24
N GLY A 186 -11.35 17.26 11.56
CA GLY A 186 -11.53 16.17 12.53
C GLY A 186 -12.92 15.53 12.49
N TRP A 187 -13.94 16.23 13.00
CA TRP A 187 -15.28 15.63 13.18
C TRP A 187 -15.92 15.13 11.89
N TRP A 188 -15.86 15.93 10.81
CA TRP A 188 -16.43 15.53 9.53
C TRP A 188 -15.63 14.43 8.84
N GLY A 189 -14.30 14.39 9.02
CA GLY A 189 -13.47 13.26 8.61
C GLY A 189 -13.86 11.97 9.33
N THR A 190 -14.16 12.06 10.63
CA THR A 190 -14.63 10.92 11.44
C THR A 190 -16.00 10.42 11.01
N LEU A 191 -16.94 11.32 10.73
CA LEU A 191 -18.26 10.93 10.19
C LEU A 191 -18.15 10.28 8.79
N ALA A 192 -17.17 10.68 7.99
CA ALA A 192 -16.90 10.07 6.67
C ALA A 192 -16.08 8.78 6.75
N LEU A 193 -15.55 8.42 7.93
CA LEU A 193 -14.65 7.27 8.10
C LEU A 193 -15.30 5.94 7.69
N PRO A 194 -16.55 5.60 8.12
CA PRO A 194 -17.16 4.32 7.73
C PRO A 194 -17.24 4.13 6.22
N LEU A 195 -17.53 5.20 5.48
CA LEU A 195 -17.59 5.16 4.02
C LEU A 195 -16.20 5.04 3.41
N THR A 196 -15.23 5.83 3.88
CA THR A 196 -13.89 5.88 3.29
C THR A 196 -13.05 4.65 3.60
N ILE A 197 -13.26 4.00 4.75
CA ILE A 197 -12.61 2.73 5.14
C ILE A 197 -13.30 1.49 4.55
N SER A 198 -14.50 1.62 3.99
CA SER A 198 -15.23 0.46 3.45
C SER A 198 -14.46 -0.35 2.38
N PRO A 199 -13.62 0.22 1.49
CA PRO A 199 -12.93 -0.59 0.48
C PRO A 199 -11.89 -1.55 1.07
N ILE A 200 -11.12 -1.12 2.07
CA ILE A 200 -10.13 -1.98 2.74
C ILE A 200 -10.81 -3.11 3.51
N LEU A 201 -11.90 -2.79 4.23
CA LEU A 201 -12.67 -3.80 4.97
C LEU A 201 -13.32 -4.81 4.01
N ALA A 202 -13.94 -4.32 2.93
CA ALA A 202 -14.56 -5.20 1.94
C ALA A 202 -13.54 -6.17 1.33
N VAL A 203 -12.36 -5.70 0.92
CA VAL A 203 -11.30 -6.59 0.40
C VAL A 203 -10.86 -7.60 1.46
N MET A 204 -10.60 -7.18 2.70
CA MET A 204 -10.18 -8.09 3.77
C MET A 204 -11.19 -9.21 4.02
N PHE A 205 -12.49 -8.88 4.04
CA PHE A 205 -13.56 -9.81 4.34
C PHE A 205 -14.04 -10.63 3.14
N MET A 206 -13.84 -10.16 1.91
CA MET A 206 -14.31 -10.84 0.70
C MET A 206 -13.24 -11.67 0.01
N THR A 207 -11.95 -11.40 0.23
CA THR A 207 -10.89 -12.30 -0.25
C THR A 207 -10.63 -13.40 0.77
N SER A 208 -10.23 -14.57 0.25
CA SER A 208 -10.44 -15.94 0.75
C SER A 208 -9.82 -16.34 2.10
N TRP A 209 -9.50 -15.38 2.98
CA TRP A 209 -8.79 -15.61 4.25
C TRP A 209 -9.64 -15.26 5.46
N THR A 210 -10.88 -14.82 5.26
CA THR A 210 -11.82 -14.56 6.34
C THR A 210 -13.18 -15.10 5.92
N GLU A 211 -13.71 -16.08 6.65
CA GLU A 211 -15.13 -16.43 6.55
C GLU A 211 -15.96 -15.29 7.13
N ALA A 212 -16.14 -14.25 6.33
CA ALA A 212 -16.94 -13.11 6.75
C ALA A 212 -18.40 -13.58 6.87
N PRO A 213 -19.04 -13.45 8.04
CA PRO A 213 -20.38 -14.01 8.30
C PRO A 213 -21.50 -13.37 7.46
N PHE A 214 -21.16 -12.39 6.62
CA PHE A 214 -22.08 -11.61 5.80
C PHE A 214 -21.82 -11.77 4.28
N VAL A 215 -20.81 -12.53 3.87
CA VAL A 215 -20.63 -12.90 2.46
C VAL A 215 -21.45 -14.17 2.21
N PRO A 216 -22.35 -14.21 1.22
CA PRO A 216 -23.12 -15.41 0.91
C PRO A 216 -22.18 -16.59 0.62
N PHE A 217 -22.35 -17.71 1.33
CA PHE A 217 -21.52 -18.92 1.21
C PHE A 217 -21.51 -19.52 -0.21
N ASP A 218 -22.51 -19.18 -1.03
CA ASP A 218 -22.70 -19.73 -2.37
C ASP A 218 -21.97 -18.90 -3.46
N ALA A 219 -21.30 -17.81 -3.09
CA ALA A 219 -20.64 -16.94 -4.07
C ALA A 219 -19.35 -17.60 -4.61
N PRO A 220 -19.10 -17.58 -5.93
CA PRO A 220 -17.84 -18.06 -6.48
C PRO A 220 -16.64 -17.29 -5.90
N GLY A 221 -15.55 -17.97 -5.56
CA GLY A 221 -14.37 -17.35 -4.93
C GLY A 221 -13.76 -16.17 -5.71
N TRP A 222 -13.89 -16.15 -7.05
CA TRP A 222 -13.42 -15.04 -7.89
C TRP A 222 -14.22 -13.74 -7.72
N SER A 223 -15.47 -13.84 -7.26
CA SER A 223 -16.38 -12.68 -7.15
C SER A 223 -15.89 -11.67 -6.11
N GLY A 224 -15.33 -12.14 -4.99
CA GLY A 224 -14.75 -11.29 -3.96
C GLY A 224 -13.59 -10.43 -4.48
N TYR A 225 -12.73 -11.01 -5.32
CA TYR A 225 -11.64 -10.27 -5.97
C TYR A 225 -12.16 -9.19 -6.93
N LEU A 226 -13.22 -9.46 -7.69
CA LEU A 226 -13.80 -8.45 -8.58
C LEU A 226 -14.46 -7.31 -7.81
N VAL A 227 -15.25 -7.62 -6.78
CA VAL A 227 -15.88 -6.60 -5.93
C VAL A 227 -14.80 -5.76 -5.25
N GLY A 228 -13.78 -6.41 -4.70
CA GLY A 228 -12.61 -5.75 -4.12
C GLY A 228 -11.92 -4.82 -5.12
N ALA A 229 -11.62 -5.30 -6.33
CA ALA A 229 -11.00 -4.48 -7.37
C ALA A 229 -11.84 -3.26 -7.74
N VAL A 230 -13.16 -3.41 -7.87
CA VAL A 230 -14.09 -2.31 -8.15
C VAL A 230 -14.05 -1.27 -7.03
N LEU A 231 -14.08 -1.69 -5.76
CA LEU A 231 -14.04 -0.78 -4.61
C LEU A 231 -12.69 -0.06 -4.50
N VAL A 232 -11.59 -0.74 -4.79
CA VAL A 232 -10.24 -0.15 -4.82
C VAL A 232 -10.14 0.90 -5.93
N LEU A 233 -10.66 0.62 -7.13
CA LEU A 233 -10.73 1.59 -8.23
C LEU A 233 -11.62 2.79 -7.88
N ALA A 234 -12.76 2.55 -7.24
CA ALA A 234 -13.64 3.61 -6.75
C ALA A 234 -12.93 4.49 -5.72
N ALA A 235 -12.15 3.91 -4.80
CA ALA A 235 -11.36 4.65 -3.83
C ALA A 235 -10.30 5.54 -4.51
N ALA A 236 -9.58 5.00 -5.50
CA ALA A 236 -8.60 5.76 -6.27
C ALA A 236 -9.26 6.93 -7.04
N LEU A 237 -10.43 6.70 -7.62
CA LEU A 237 -11.20 7.75 -8.31
C LEU A 237 -11.68 8.82 -7.32
N ALA A 238 -12.24 8.42 -6.18
CA ALA A 238 -12.69 9.35 -5.14
C ALA A 238 -11.52 10.22 -4.63
N PHE A 239 -10.37 9.60 -4.36
CA PHE A 239 -9.13 10.30 -4.01
C PHE A 239 -8.74 11.30 -5.09
N ALA A 240 -8.71 10.89 -6.36
CA ALA A 240 -8.38 11.76 -7.48
C ALA A 240 -9.31 12.97 -7.62
N LEU A 241 -10.61 12.77 -7.41
CA LEU A 241 -11.61 13.85 -7.46
C LEU A 241 -11.46 14.81 -6.27
N LEU A 242 -11.18 14.29 -5.07
CA LEU A 242 -10.95 15.10 -3.88
C LEU A 242 -9.70 15.97 -4.02
N VAL A 243 -8.54 15.38 -4.34
CA VAL A 243 -7.27 16.11 -4.49
C VAL A 243 -7.38 17.27 -5.48
N ARG A 244 -8.15 17.10 -6.57
CA ARG A 244 -8.36 18.17 -7.56
C ARG A 244 -9.11 19.38 -6.99
N ARG A 245 -10.03 19.17 -6.03
CA ARG A 245 -10.95 20.20 -5.51
C ARG A 245 -10.56 20.76 -4.14
N VAL A 246 -9.64 20.11 -3.44
CA VAL A 246 -9.22 20.48 -2.08
C VAL A 246 -8.53 21.85 -2.04
N PRO A 247 -9.00 22.82 -1.23
CA PRO A 247 -8.25 24.05 -0.96
C PRO A 247 -6.89 23.72 -0.31
N ILE A 248 -5.83 24.45 -0.66
CA ILE A 248 -4.55 24.31 0.05
C ILE A 248 -4.63 25.18 1.29
N ALA A 249 -4.52 24.56 2.47
CA ALA A 249 -4.48 25.28 3.72
C ALA A 249 -3.21 26.12 3.77
N ARG A 250 -3.35 27.42 4.10
CA ARG A 250 -2.20 28.25 4.44
C ARG A 250 -1.91 27.98 5.91
N THR A 251 -0.74 27.44 6.21
CA THR A 251 -0.19 27.49 7.56
C THR A 251 0.21 28.94 7.82
N GLU A 252 -0.56 29.63 8.64
CA GLU A 252 -0.10 30.87 9.28
C GLU A 252 1.00 30.47 10.26
N SER A 253 2.25 30.76 9.89
CA SER A 253 3.43 30.61 10.73
C SER A 253 3.66 31.85 11.57
#